data_AF-A0ABD5JK48-F1
#
_entry.id   AF-A0ABD5JK48-F1
#
_cell.length_a   1.000
_cell.length_b   1.000
_cell.length_c   1.000
_cell.angle_alpha   90.00
_cell.angle_beta   90.00
_cell.angle_gamma   90.00
#
_symmetry.space_group_name_H-M   'P 1'
#
loop_
_entity.id
_entity.type
_entity.pdbx_description
1 polymer ?
#
loop_
_entity_poly.entity_id
_entity_poly.type
_entity_poly.pdbx_seq_one_letter_code
_entity_poly.pdbx_strand_id
1 'polypeptide(L)' 'MTPASAVTPSDDRCPVCHEPTPAETQLWTLSSHHRTSEGEVEYCVGGCGCLVILVNGEMIKSLPADRR' A
#
# COMPACT_ATOMS: atom_id res chain seq x y z
N MET A 1 -14.64 24.57 -20.38
CA MET A 1 -14.02 23.25 -20.63
C MET A 1 -12.82 23.16 -19.71
N THR A 2 -12.98 22.51 -18.56
CA THR A 2 -11.93 22.33 -17.54
C THR A 2 -10.96 21.25 -18.01
N PRO A 3 -9.63 21.41 -17.94
CA PRO A 3 -8.71 20.39 -18.40
C PRO A 3 -8.87 19.15 -17.51
N ALA A 4 -9.04 17.99 -18.15
CA ALA A 4 -8.98 16.71 -17.49
C ALA A 4 -7.62 16.61 -16.79
N SER A 5 -7.63 16.52 -15.46
CA SER A 5 -6.46 16.13 -14.69
C SER A 5 -5.93 14.85 -15.31
N ALA A 6 -4.73 14.92 -15.87
CA ALA A 6 -4.02 13.74 -16.37
C ALA A 6 -3.90 12.77 -15.19
N VAL A 7 -4.72 11.72 -15.22
CA VAL A 7 -4.52 10.55 -14.37
C VAL A 7 -3.20 9.99 -14.83
N THR A 8 -2.13 10.34 -14.10
CA THR A 8 -0.84 9.66 -14.21
C THR A 8 -1.16 8.18 -14.21
N PRO A 9 -0.67 7.39 -15.18
CA PRO A 9 -0.88 5.94 -15.13
C PRO A 9 -0.35 5.50 -13.79
N SER A 10 -1.26 5.12 -12.89
CA SER A 10 -0.92 4.47 -11.64
C SER A 10 -0.01 3.34 -12.07
N ASP A 11 1.26 3.39 -11.67
CA ASP A 11 2.19 2.31 -11.94
C ASP A 11 1.48 1.06 -11.44
N ASP A 12 1.01 0.19 -12.35
CA ASP A 12 0.10 -0.90 -12.01
C ASP A 12 0.86 -2.02 -11.30
N ARG A 13 1.73 -1.65 -10.36
CA ARG A 13 2.73 -2.48 -9.74
C ARG A 13 2.77 -2.15 -8.26
N CYS A 14 2.96 -3.18 -7.46
CA CYS A 14 3.15 -2.97 -6.04
C CYS A 14 4.44 -2.19 -5.78
N PRO A 15 4.44 -1.12 -4.96
CA PRO A 15 5.67 -0.38 -4.66
C PRO A 15 6.70 -1.19 -3.84
N VAL A 16 6.33 -2.37 -3.33
CA VAL A 16 7.19 -3.23 -2.51
C VAL A 16 7.89 -4.30 -3.36
N CYS A 17 7.14 -5.08 -4.13
CA CYS A 17 7.68 -6.18 -4.93
C CYS A 17 7.76 -5.88 -6.44
N HIS A 18 7.21 -4.74 -6.88
CA HIS A 18 7.12 -4.34 -8.29
C HIS A 18 6.40 -5.35 -9.20
N GLU A 19 5.64 -6.27 -8.62
CA GLU A 19 4.81 -7.20 -9.38
C GLU A 19 3.58 -6.47 -9.93
N PRO A 20 3.15 -6.79 -11.17
CA PRO A 20 1.96 -6.22 -11.74
C PRO A 20 0.76 -6.55 -10.85
N THR A 21 0.07 -5.51 -10.41
CA THR A 21 -1.08 -5.57 -9.53
C THR A 21 -2.22 -4.87 -10.28
N PRO A 22 -3.24 -5.60 -10.78
CA PRO A 22 -4.37 -4.99 -11.45
C PRO A 22 -4.91 -3.83 -10.60
N ALA A 23 -5.33 -2.72 -11.22
CA ALA A 23 -5.77 -1.52 -10.52
C ALA A 23 -6.81 -1.78 -9.40
N GLU A 24 -7.68 -2.78 -9.57
CA GLU A 24 -8.66 -3.21 -8.56
C GLU A 24 -8.02 -3.91 -7.34
N THR A 25 -6.82 -4.48 -7.50
CA THR A 25 -6.06 -5.18 -6.45
C THR A 25 -4.92 -4.35 -5.84
N GLN A 26 -4.67 -3.12 -6.33
CA GLN A 26 -3.79 -2.14 -5.67
C GLN A 26 -4.40 -1.55 -4.40
N LEU A 27 -5.63 -1.96 -4.05
CA LEU A 27 -6.25 -1.61 -2.79
C LEU A 27 -5.50 -2.28 -1.63
N TRP A 28 -4.83 -1.45 -0.83
CA TRP A 28 -4.29 -1.85 0.47
C TRP A 28 -5.45 -2.16 1.42
N THR A 29 -5.44 -3.35 2.00
CA THR A 29 -6.41 -3.77 3.00
C THR A 29 -5.82 -3.60 4.40
N LEU A 30 -6.44 -2.75 5.22
CA LEU A 30 -6.06 -2.60 6.63
C LEU A 30 -6.34 -3.91 7.38
N SER A 31 -5.27 -4.58 7.81
CA SER A 31 -5.34 -5.85 8.55
C SER A 31 -5.42 -5.62 10.05
N SER A 32 -4.69 -4.64 10.58
CA SER A 32 -4.73 -4.26 11.99
C SER A 32 -4.30 -2.80 12.17
N HIS A 33 -4.76 -2.15 13.24
CA HIS A 33 -4.23 -0.87 13.68
C HIS A 33 -4.14 -0.81 15.21
N HIS A 34 -3.18 -0.03 15.71
CA HIS A 34 -2.93 0.12 17.15
C HIS A 34 -2.46 1.54 17.47
N ARG A 35 -3.05 2.17 18.48
CA ARG A 35 -2.49 3.40 19.05
C ARG A 35 -1.34 3.08 19.99
N THR A 36 -0.19 3.69 19.74
CA THR A 36 1.03 3.63 20.57
C THR A 36 1.41 5.01 21.08
N SER A 37 2.49 5.11 21.87
CA SER A 37 3.08 6.40 22.24
C SER A 37 3.70 7.15 21.06
N GLU A 38 4.00 6.47 19.96
CA GLU A 38 4.60 7.07 18.75
C GLU A 38 3.54 7.50 17.72
N GLY A 39 2.28 7.11 17.92
CA GLY A 39 1.16 7.42 17.02
C GLY A 39 0.29 6.20 16.70
N GLU A 40 -0.56 6.36 15.69
CA GLU A 40 -1.38 5.28 15.14
C GLU A 40 -0.51 4.41 14.23
N VAL A 41 -0.33 3.14 14.58
CA VAL A 41 0.38 2.15 13.76
C VAL A 41 -0.64 1.35 12.96
N GLU A 42 -0.45 1.26 11.64
CA GLU A 42 -1.34 0.55 10.72
C GLU A 42 -0.58 -0.55 9.99
N TYR A 43 -1.19 -1.72 9.85
CA TYR A 43 -0.66 -2.86 9.13
C TYR A 43 -1.57 -3.13 7.93
N CYS A 44 -1.08 -2.91 6.72
CA CYS A 44 -1.86 -3.03 5.50
C CYS A 44 -1.27 -4.08 4.56
N VAL A 45 -2.11 -4.94 4.01
CA VAL A 45 -1.72 -5.98 3.05
C VAL A 45 -2.25 -5.63 1.67
N GLY A 46 -1.37 -5.66 0.66
CA GLY A 46 -1.76 -5.45 -0.74
C GLY A 46 -2.25 -6.75 -1.38
N GLY A 47 -2.96 -6.66 -2.51
CA GLY A 47 -3.47 -7.85 -3.22
C GLY A 47 -2.40 -8.86 -3.65
N CYS A 48 -1.14 -8.42 -3.78
CA CYS A 48 0.03 -9.28 -4.06
C CYS A 48 0.61 -9.97 -2.81
N GLY A 49 0.03 -9.75 -1.63
CA GLY A 49 0.48 -10.31 -0.36
C GLY A 49 1.61 -9.53 0.33
N CYS A 50 2.08 -8.41 -0.25
CA CYS A 50 3.05 -7.55 0.44
C CYS A 50 2.41 -6.86 1.64
N LEU A 51 3.18 -6.66 2.70
CA LEU A 51 2.78 -5.98 3.91
C LEU A 51 3.49 -4.63 3.99
N VAL A 52 2.75 -3.57 4.32
CA VAL A 52 3.30 -2.27 4.68
C VAL A 52 2.86 -1.90 6.09
N ILE A 53 3.75 -1.23 6.82
CA ILE A 53 3.52 -0.71 8.16
C ILE A 53 3.57 0.80 8.07
N LEU A 54 2.52 1.46 8.53
CA LEU A 54 2.43 2.91 8.57
C LEU A 54 2.42 3.41 10.02
N VAL A 55 2.93 4.62 10.23
CA VAL A 55 2.76 5.40 11.47
C VAL A 55 2.10 6.72 11.09
N ASN A 56 0.91 6.99 11.61
CA ASN A 56 0.10 8.16 11.27
C ASN A 56 -0.09 8.34 9.74
N GLY A 57 -0.31 7.23 9.02
CA GLY A 57 -0.44 7.23 7.56
C GLY A 57 0.87 7.33 6.76
N GLU A 58 2.03 7.39 7.42
CA GLU A 58 3.35 7.39 6.75
C GLU A 58 3.97 5.99 6.74
N MET A 59 4.31 5.47 5.56
CA MET A 59 4.94 4.15 5.44
C MET A 59 6.37 4.15 6.03
N ILE A 60 6.56 3.41 7.11
CA ILE A 60 7.86 3.26 7.78
C ILE A 60 8.59 1.96 7.42
N LYS A 61 7.83 0.93 6.98
CA LYS A 61 8.40 -0.37 6.66
C LYS A 61 7.54 -1.11 5.63
N SER A 62 8.20 -1.85 4.76
CA SER A 62 7.58 -2.74 3.78
C SER A 62 8.22 -4.13 3.83
N LEU A 63 7.42 -5.15 3.63
CA LEU A 63 7.82 -6.55 3.60
C LEU A 63 7.21 -7.20 2.35
N PRO A 64 8.04 -7.76 1.44
CA PRO A 64 7.51 -8.51 0.31
C PRO A 64 6.81 -9.79 0.80
N ALA A 65 5.86 -10.30 0.02
CA ALA A 65 5.26 -11.60 0.27
C ALA A 65 6.35 -12.69 0.22
N ASP A 66 6.35 -13.61 1.18
CA ASP A 66 7.24 -14.78 1.18
C ASP A 66 6.80 -15.73 0.05
N ARG A 67 7.49 -15.68 -1.10
CA ARG A 67 7.29 -16.64 -2.20
C ARG A 67 8.05 -17.93 -1.85
N ARG A 68 7.40 -18.83 -1.12
CA ARG A 68 7.84 -20.23 -0.97
C ARG A 68 7.56 -21.04 -2.22
#